data_AF-A0A2A2M5W4-F1
#
_entry.id   AF-A0A2A2M5W4-F1
#
_cell.length_a   1.000
_cell.length_b   1.000
_cell.length_c   1.000
_cell.angle_alpha   90.00
_cell.angle_beta   90.00
_cell.angle_gamma   90.00
#
_symmetry.space_group_name_H-M   'P 1'
#
loop_
_entity.id
_entity.type
_entity.pdbx_description
1 polymer ?
#
loop_
_entity_poly.entity_id
_entity_poly.type
_entity_poly.pdbx_seq_one_letter_code
_entity_poly.pdbx_strand_id
1 'polypeptide(L)'
;MITAFTLNKLFVFGQASNRLHHQVLWFVVINLAAVAQTVAISLLLARWLLPALGVDFHNETIAHAIGVAVPVITSYIGHKRFSFRS
;
A
#
# COMPACT_ATOMS: atom_id res chain seq x y z
N MET A 1 -3.76 7.90 -7.98
CA MET A 1 -2.74 8.68 -7.25
C MET A 1 -3.19 10.09 -6.93
N ILE A 2 -3.55 10.92 -7.92
CA ILE A 2 -3.92 12.34 -7.69
C ILE A 2 -5.15 12.49 -6.79
N THR A 3 -6.23 11.76 -7.07
CA THR A 3 -7.46 11.81 -6.24
C THR A 3 -7.19 11.40 -4.79
N ALA A 4 -6.45 10.30 -4.59
CA ALA A 4 -6.10 9.81 -3.26
C ALA A 4 -5.20 10.78 -2.49
N PHE A 5 -4.27 11.46 -3.17
CA PHE A 5 -3.43 12.49 -2.57
C PHE A 5 -4.27 13.69 -2.12
N THR A 6 -5.15 14.20 -2.99
CA THR A 6 -6.02 15.34 -2.69
C THR A 6 -6.96 15.05 -1.53
N LEU A 7 -7.59 13.87 -1.51
CA LEU A 7 -8.48 13.46 -0.41
C LEU A 7 -7.73 13.29 0.91
N ASN A 8 -6.58 12.61 0.92
CA ASN A 8 -5.79 12.45 2.14
C ASN A 8 -5.30 13.80 2.69
N LYS A 9 -4.83 14.70 1.82
CA LYS A 9 -4.37 16.03 2.23
C LYS A 9 -5.50 16.88 2.81
N LEU A 10 -6.69 16.87 2.19
CA LEU A 10 -7.82 17.70 2.60
C LEU A 10 -8.54 17.16 3.85
N PHE A 11 -8.76 15.84 3.92
CA PHE A 11 -9.63 15.25 4.94
C PHE A 11 -8.89 14.52 6.06
N VAL A 12 -7.67 14.02 5.81
CA VAL A 12 -6.95 13.16 6.77
C VAL A 12 -5.81 13.90 7.45
N PHE A 13 -5.14 14.83 6.77
CA PHE A 13 -3.89 15.44 7.25
C PHE A 13 -3.83 16.97 7.09
N GLY A 14 -4.92 17.67 7.41
CA GLY A 14 -5.09 19.12 7.18
C GLY A 14 -4.10 20.06 7.90
N GLN A 15 -3.24 19.58 8.80
CA GLN A 15 -2.24 20.39 9.54
C GLN A 15 -0.78 19.97 9.31
N ALA A 16 -0.46 19.34 8.18
CA ALA A 16 0.92 18.92 7.91
C ALA A 16 1.85 20.14 7.68
N SER A 17 2.73 20.41 8.66
CA SER A 17 3.75 21.51 8.69
C SER A 17 4.82 21.43 7.59
N ASN A 18 4.94 20.28 6.91
CA ASN A 18 5.98 20.04 5.91
C ASN A 18 5.69 20.67 4.53
N ARG A 19 6.74 21.07 3.82
CA ARG A 19 6.66 21.62 2.44
C ARG A 19 5.94 20.65 1.49
N LEU A 20 5.07 21.18 0.62
CA LEU A 20 4.24 20.41 -0.32
C LEU A 20 5.01 19.39 -1.17
N HIS A 21 6.18 19.76 -1.69
CA HIS A 21 7.01 18.86 -2.49
C HIS A 21 7.47 17.63 -1.71
N HIS A 22 7.74 17.78 -0.41
CA HIS A 22 8.16 16.67 0.44
C HIS A 22 6.99 15.72 0.70
N GLN A 23 5.77 16.25 0.89
CA GLN A 23 4.56 15.45 1.05
C GLN A 23 4.25 14.62 -0.20
N VAL A 24 4.34 15.24 -1.39
CA VAL A 24 4.11 14.56 -2.67
C VAL A 24 5.15 13.46 -2.90
N LEU A 25 6.44 13.74 -2.66
CA LEU A 25 7.51 12.78 -2.88
C LEU A 25 7.34 11.53 -1.99
N TRP A 26 7.12 11.73 -0.69
CA TRP A 26 6.85 10.61 0.22
C TRP A 26 5.56 9.88 -0.12
N PHE A 27 4.51 10.60 -0.54
CA PHE A 27 3.26 9.97 -0.94
C PHE A 27 3.45 9.01 -2.13
N VAL A 28 4.20 9.44 -3.14
CA VAL A 28 4.52 8.61 -4.31
C VAL A 28 5.38 7.42 -3.91
N VAL A 29 6.41 7.62 -3.08
CA VAL A 29 7.28 6.53 -2.60
C VAL A 29 6.50 5.47 -1.84
N ILE A 30 5.60 5.86 -0.94
CA ILE A 30 4.78 4.91 -0.17
C ILE A 30 3.82 4.15 -1.07
N ASN A 31 3.20 4.80 -2.05
CA ASN A 31 2.32 4.12 -3.01
C ASN A 31 3.10 3.15 -3.92
N LEU A 32 4.31 3.51 -4.34
CA LEU A 32 5.19 2.60 -5.09
C LEU A 32 5.59 1.39 -4.24
N ALA A 33 5.94 1.61 -2.98
CA ALA A 33 6.23 0.53 -2.03
C ALA A 33 5.00 -0.37 -1.83
N ALA A 34 3.80 0.21 -1.73
CA ALA A 34 2.56 -0.53 -1.61
C ALA A 34 2.31 -1.45 -2.81
N VAL A 35 2.50 -0.94 -4.03
CA VAL A 35 2.38 -1.74 -5.26
C VAL A 35 3.40 -2.88 -5.29
N ALA A 36 4.66 -2.59 -4.93
CA ALA A 36 5.70 -3.61 -4.85
C ALA A 36 5.36 -4.69 -3.81
N GLN A 37 4.83 -4.31 -2.65
CA GLN A 37 4.36 -5.24 -1.63
C GLN A 37 3.22 -6.11 -2.14
N THR A 38 2.22 -5.54 -2.81
CA THR A 38 1.11 -6.30 -3.42
C THR A 38 1.65 -7.38 -4.35
N VAL A 39 2.53 -7.00 -5.29
CA VAL A 39 3.09 -7.94 -6.28
C VAL A 39 3.91 -9.03 -5.58
N ALA A 40 4.80 -8.67 -4.66
CA ALA A 40 5.65 -9.63 -3.97
C ALA A 40 4.82 -10.63 -3.15
N ILE A 41 3.83 -10.14 -2.40
CA ILE A 41 2.98 -10.96 -1.54
C ILE A 41 2.07 -11.85 -2.38
N SER A 42 1.44 -11.31 -3.43
CA SER A 42 0.62 -12.12 -4.34
C SER A 42 1.42 -13.22 -5.03
N LEU A 43 2.65 -12.94 -5.50
CA LEU A 43 3.50 -13.97 -6.10
C LEU A 43 3.91 -15.05 -5.09
N LEU A 44 4.27 -14.65 -3.87
CA LEU A 44 4.65 -15.58 -2.81
C LEU A 44 3.48 -16.48 -2.39
N LEU A 45 2.28 -15.93 -2.26
CA LEU A 45 1.07 -16.69 -1.96
C LEU A 45 0.67 -17.62 -3.11
N ALA A 46 0.61 -17.11 -4.34
CA ALA A 46 0.16 -17.88 -5.49
C ALA A 46 1.10 -19.03 -5.86
N ARG A 47 2.42 -18.83 -5.73
CA ARG A 47 3.42 -19.80 -6.19
C ARG A 47 3.99 -20.71 -5.10
N TRP A 48 3.96 -20.29 -3.84
CA TRP A 48 4.58 -21.05 -2.75
C TRP A 48 3.57 -21.43 -1.69
N LEU A 49 2.88 -20.47 -1.07
CA LEU A 49 2.07 -20.76 0.12
C LEU A 49 0.78 -21.54 -0.18
N LEU A 50 -0.02 -21.08 -1.15
CA LEU A 50 -1.29 -21.72 -1.50
C LEU A 50 -1.07 -23.12 -2.13
N PRO A 51 -0.11 -23.31 -3.06
CA PRO A 51 0.22 -24.65 -3.55
C PRO A 51 0.75 -25.59 -2.46
N ALA A 52 1.58 -25.09 -1.53
CA ALA A 52 2.08 -25.90 -0.40
C ALA A 52 0.96 -26.32 0.57
N LEU A 53 -0.14 -25.57 0.63
CA LEU A 53 -1.33 -25.89 1.40
C LEU A 53 -2.34 -26.77 0.64
N GLY A 54 -2.03 -27.16 -0.61
CA GLY A 54 -2.93 -27.95 -1.46
C GLY A 54 -4.14 -27.16 -1.98
N VAL A 55 -4.06 -25.83 -2.03
CA VAL A 55 -5.13 -24.97 -2.53
C VAL A 55 -4.95 -24.77 -4.03
N ASP A 56 -5.62 -25.62 -4.82
CA ASP A 56 -5.57 -25.60 -6.29
C ASP A 56 -6.74 -24.83 -6.94
N PHE A 57 -7.68 -24.32 -6.14
CA PHE A 57 -8.85 -23.58 -6.61
C PHE A 57 -8.71 -22.08 -6.35
N HIS A 58 -8.71 -21.28 -7.42
CA HIS A 58 -8.64 -19.80 -7.35
C HIS A 58 -7.43 -19.24 -6.57
N ASN A 59 -6.30 -19.94 -6.62
CA ASN A 59 -5.05 -19.56 -5.95
C ASN A 59 -4.62 -18.11 -6.27
N GLU A 60 -4.66 -17.71 -7.54
CA GLU A 60 -4.29 -16.36 -7.99
C GLU A 60 -5.24 -15.30 -7.42
N THR A 61 -6.54 -15.59 -7.36
CA THR A 61 -7.54 -14.65 -6.83
C THR A 61 -7.37 -14.45 -5.33
N ILE A 62 -7.16 -15.54 -4.57
CA ILE A 62 -6.91 -15.49 -3.13
C ILE A 62 -5.60 -14.76 -2.84
N ALA A 63 -4.53 -15.08 -3.58
CA ALA A 63 -3.25 -14.43 -3.45
C ALA A 63 -3.30 -12.93 -3.80
N HIS A 64 -4.11 -12.55 -4.81
CA HIS A 64 -4.34 -11.15 -5.15
C HIS A 64 -5.11 -10.41 -4.07
N ALA A 65 -6.20 -10.99 -3.56
CA ALA A 65 -6.99 -10.39 -2.49
C ALA A 65 -6.16 -10.11 -1.23
N ILE A 66 -5.36 -11.09 -0.80
CA ILE A 66 -4.46 -10.93 0.35
C ILE A 66 -3.35 -9.91 0.02
N GLY A 67 -2.77 -10.01 -1.19
CA GLY A 67 -1.72 -9.10 -1.63
C GLY A 67 -2.15 -7.63 -1.63
N VAL A 68 -3.39 -7.32 -2.02
CA VAL A 68 -3.92 -5.94 -2.01
C VAL A 68 -4.29 -5.48 -0.59
N ALA A 69 -4.69 -6.39 0.30
CA ALA A 69 -5.06 -6.06 1.67
C ALA A 69 -3.87 -5.68 2.57
N VAL A 70 -2.72 -6.35 2.42
CA VAL A 70 -1.53 -6.10 3.25
C VAL A 70 -1.02 -4.65 3.15
N PRO A 71 -0.88 -4.04 1.96
CA PRO A 71 -0.40 -2.68 1.83
C PRO A 71 -1.33 -1.61 2.43
N VAL A 72 -2.58 -1.94 2.76
CA VAL A 72 -3.52 -0.98 3.37
C VAL A 72 -2.99 -0.49 4.72
N ILE A 73 -2.52 -1.42 5.55
CA ILE A 73 -2.00 -1.11 6.88
C ILE A 73 -0.61 -0.45 6.76
N THR A 74 0.26 -1.00 5.90
CA THR A 74 1.63 -0.46 5.75
C THR A 74 1.63 0.93 5.13
N SER A 75 0.78 1.19 4.13
CA SER A 75 0.63 2.53 3.52
C SER A 75 0.06 3.53 4.50
N TYR A 76 -0.92 3.13 5.32
CA TYR A 76 -1.48 4.00 6.36
C TYR A 76 -0.39 4.44 7.36
N ILE A 77 0.41 3.49 7.86
CA ILE A 77 1.52 3.79 8.77
C ILE A 77 2.59 4.65 8.07
N GLY A 78 2.91 4.31 6.81
CA GLY A 78 3.88 5.05 6.00
C GLY A 78 3.47 6.52 5.85
N HIS A 79 2.23 6.78 5.42
CA HIS A 79 1.74 8.14 5.24
C HIS A 79 1.68 8.90 6.56
N LYS A 80 1.22 8.25 7.63
CA LYS A 80 1.16 8.87 8.97
C LYS A 80 2.55 9.25 9.51
N ARG A 81 3.59 8.43 9.27
CA ARG A 81 4.94 8.66 9.82
C ARG A 81 5.85 9.51 8.92
N PHE A 82 5.67 9.46 7.60
CA PHE A 82 6.58 10.09 6.65
C PHE A 82 5.90 11.19 5.83
N SER A 83 4.76 10.90 5.17
CA SER A 83 4.08 11.90 4.33
C SER A 83 3.49 13.06 5.14
N PHE A 84 2.98 12.77 6.34
CA PHE A 84 2.25 13.72 7.17
C PHE A 84 2.76 13.73 8.61
N ARG A 85 4.09 13.63 8.74
CA ARG A 85 4.77 13.79 10.01
C ARG A 85 4.48 15.20 10.53
N SER A 86 3.75 15.28 11.64
CA SER A 86 3.40 16.54 12.34
C SER A 86 4.51 16.96 13.27
#